data_AF-A0A1M6NSQ6-F1
#
_entry.id   AF-A0A1M6NSQ6-F1
#
_cell.length_a   1.000
_cell.length_b   1.000
_cell.length_c   1.000
_cell.angle_alpha   90.00
_cell.angle_beta   90.00
_cell.angle_gamma   90.00
#
_symmetry.space_group_name_H-M   'P 1'
#
loop_
_entity.id
_entity.type
_entity.pdbx_description
1 polymer ?
#
loop_
_entity_poly.entity_id
_entity_poly.type
_entity_poly.pdbx_seq_one_letter_code
_entity_poly.pdbx_strand_id
1 'polypeptide(L)'
;MKSIIIFVVRIALGVLLVYGGVTKFVPKAPKAESSVVKQDLPDHVVKIKALIGGMKQSGYFWPFLGVSEILCGLFLISQVFSLMGAVMSVPITLNIFLFHAFLEPHEVGELMMTGLYLGANLCLLAYDYPKLKLIFLSK
;
A
#
# COMPACT_ATOMS: atom_id res chain seq x y z
N MET A 1 -5.17 -26.04 -9.16
CA MET A 1 -6.10 -24.92 -8.88
C MET A 1 -5.58 -23.94 -7.82
N LYS A 2 -5.21 -24.38 -6.60
CA LYS A 2 -4.67 -23.50 -5.54
C LYS A 2 -3.49 -22.62 -6.00
N SER A 3 -2.56 -23.17 -6.78
CA SER A 3 -1.39 -22.44 -7.29
C SER A 3 -1.72 -21.35 -8.31
N ILE A 4 -2.79 -21.51 -9.11
CA ILE A 4 -3.22 -20.51 -10.09
C ILE A 4 -3.85 -19.32 -9.37
N ILE A 5 -4.67 -19.57 -8.35
CA ILE A 5 -5.30 -18.52 -7.54
C ILE A 5 -4.22 -17.66 -6.87
N ILE A 6 -3.24 -18.28 -6.24
CA ILE A 6 -2.11 -17.57 -5.60
C ILE A 6 -1.31 -16.77 -6.61
N PHE A 7 -1.05 -17.34 -7.80
CA PHE A 7 -0.40 -16.63 -8.89
C PHE A 7 -1.18 -15.37 -9.31
N VAL A 8 -2.50 -15.49 -9.52
CA VAL A 8 -3.36 -14.35 -9.87
C VAL A 8 -3.37 -13.30 -8.77
N VAL A 9 -3.47 -13.70 -7.50
CA VAL A 9 -3.43 -12.77 -6.35
C VAL A 9 -2.10 -12.02 -6.28
N ARG A 10 -0.97 -12.68 -6.53
CA ARG A 10 0.35 -12.01 -6.58
C ARG A 10 0.43 -10.98 -7.68
N ILE A 11 0.00 -11.34 -8.88
CA ILE A 11 0.01 -10.42 -10.02
C ILE A 11 -0.92 -9.23 -9.74
N ALA A 12 -2.14 -9.49 -9.26
CA ALA A 12 -3.09 -8.44 -8.93
C ALA A 12 -2.55 -7.48 -7.86
N LEU A 13 -2.08 -8.01 -6.73
CA LEU A 13 -1.50 -7.19 -5.66
C LEU A 13 -0.26 -6.44 -6.15
N GLY A 14 0.60 -7.09 -6.93
CA GLY A 14 1.79 -6.47 -7.49
C GLY A 14 1.47 -5.31 -8.42
N VAL A 15 0.50 -5.48 -9.34
CA VAL A 15 0.03 -4.41 -10.24
C VAL A 15 -0.56 -3.25 -9.45
N LEU A 16 -1.36 -3.55 -8.41
CA LEU A 16 -1.96 -2.51 -7.56
C LEU A 16 -0.91 -1.70 -6.80
N LEU A 17 0.14 -2.34 -6.28
CA LEU A 17 1.26 -1.64 -5.64
C LEU A 17 2.06 -0.79 -6.64
N VAL A 18 2.37 -1.32 -7.83
CA VAL A 18 3.03 -0.52 -8.88
C VAL A 18 2.18 0.70 -9.24
N TYR A 19 0.87 0.52 -9.43
CA TYR A 19 -0.05 1.61 -9.71
C TYR A 19 -0.07 2.64 -8.56
N GLY A 20 -0.18 2.19 -7.31
CA GLY A 20 -0.16 3.04 -6.13
C GLY A 20 1.13 3.83 -5.95
N GLY A 21 2.27 3.26 -6.34
CA GLY A 21 3.56 3.93 -6.31
C GLY A 21 3.77 4.91 -7.47
N VAL A 22 3.42 4.52 -8.71
CA VAL A 22 3.53 5.40 -9.89
C VAL A 22 2.66 6.65 -9.73
N THR A 23 1.43 6.50 -9.21
CA THR A 23 0.52 7.63 -8.99
C THR A 23 1.03 8.65 -7.96
N LYS A 24 2.02 8.31 -7.12
CA LYS A 24 2.67 9.27 -6.20
C LYS A 24 3.63 10.24 -6.90
N PHE A 25 4.12 9.88 -8.09
CA PHE A 25 5.01 10.71 -8.91
C PHE A 25 4.26 11.50 -9.98
N VAL A 26 3.03 11.08 -10.31
CA VAL A 26 2.17 11.82 -11.23
C VAL A 26 1.64 13.07 -10.50
N PRO A 27 1.90 14.29 -11.01
CA PRO A 27 1.31 15.50 -10.45
C PRO A 27 -0.20 15.38 -10.53
N LYS A 28 -0.86 15.27 -9.37
CA LYS A 28 -2.32 15.30 -9.31
C LYS A 28 -2.72 16.74 -9.62
N ALA A 29 -3.54 16.95 -10.66
CA ALA A 29 -4.12 18.26 -10.92
C ALA A 29 -4.68 18.80 -9.61
N PRO A 30 -4.50 20.10 -9.28
CA PRO A 30 -5.11 20.69 -8.11
C PRO A 30 -6.60 20.31 -8.15
N LYS A 31 -7.05 19.43 -7.24
CA LYS A 31 -8.49 19.27 -7.03
C LYS A 31 -8.92 20.67 -6.67
N ALA A 32 -9.72 21.30 -7.55
CA ALA A 32 -10.14 22.68 -7.42
C ALA A 32 -10.39 22.90 -5.93
N GLU A 33 -9.51 23.69 -5.32
CA GLU A 33 -9.77 24.21 -4.00
C GLU A 33 -10.97 25.09 -4.25
N SER A 34 -12.17 24.50 -4.14
CA SER A 34 -13.36 25.28 -3.87
C SER A 34 -12.90 26.20 -2.77
N SER A 35 -12.98 27.49 -3.06
CA SER A 35 -12.52 28.57 -2.22
C SER A 35 -13.38 28.55 -0.96
N VAL A 36 -13.16 27.55 -0.11
CA VAL A 36 -13.81 27.38 1.17
C VAL A 36 -13.00 28.29 2.08
N VAL A 37 -13.42 29.57 2.04
CA VAL A 37 -13.68 30.39 3.24
C VAL A 37 -13.45 29.56 4.49
N LYS A 38 -12.60 30.03 5.42
CA LYS A 38 -12.35 29.52 6.78
C LYS A 38 -13.60 28.87 7.42
N GLN A 39 -13.93 27.67 6.99
CA GLN A 39 -15.03 26.86 7.45
C GLN A 39 -14.33 25.67 8.04
N ASP A 40 -14.55 25.46 9.33
CA ASP A 40 -13.91 24.42 10.13
C ASP A 40 -13.89 23.11 9.34
N LEU A 41 -12.73 22.84 8.73
CA LEU A 41 -12.50 21.60 8.00
C LEU A 41 -12.69 20.49 9.04
N PRO A 42 -13.42 19.41 8.70
CA PRO A 42 -13.56 18.30 9.62
C PRO A 42 -12.17 17.85 10.10
N ASP A 43 -12.01 17.57 11.40
CA ASP A 43 -10.72 17.30 12.03
C ASP A 43 -9.87 16.24 11.29
N HIS A 44 -10.54 15.24 10.70
CA HIS A 44 -9.88 14.19 9.93
C HIS A 44 -9.22 14.72 8.65
N VAL A 45 -9.86 15.66 7.93
CA VAL A 45 -9.32 16.27 6.70
C VAL A 45 -8.06 17.07 7.03
N VAL A 46 -8.07 17.78 8.16
CA VAL A 46 -6.89 18.52 8.64
C VAL A 46 -5.75 17.57 8.95
N LYS A 47 -6.00 16.47 9.67
CA LYS A 47 -4.99 15.44 9.99
C LYS A 47 -4.41 14.78 8.74
N ILE A 48 -5.25 14.44 7.76
CA ILE A 48 -4.82 13.86 6.47
C ILE A 48 -3.90 14.82 5.72
N LYS A 49 -4.33 16.07 5.58
CA LYS A 49 -3.55 17.12 4.91
C LYS A 49 -2.22 17.37 5.62
N ALA A 50 -2.21 17.39 6.95
CA ALA A 50 -0.99 17.55 7.75
C ALA A 50 -0.02 16.36 7.56
N LEU A 51 -0.52 15.12 7.60
CA LEU A 51 0.30 13.92 7.44
C LEU A 51 0.88 13.83 6.02
N ILE A 52 0.04 13.89 4.99
CA ILE A 52 0.49 13.84 3.57
C ILE A 52 1.37 15.05 3.24
N GLY A 53 0.98 16.24 3.72
CA GLY A 53 1.77 17.46 3.57
C GLY A 53 3.15 17.32 4.17
N GLY A 54 3.24 16.84 5.42
CA GLY A 54 4.51 16.58 6.10
C GLY A 54 5.38 15.54 5.36
N MET A 55 4.78 14.44 4.91
CA MET A 55 5.49 13.43 4.11
C MET A 55 6.08 14.00 2.81
N LYS A 56 5.33 14.86 2.11
CA LYS A 56 5.80 15.52 0.88
C LYS A 56 6.84 16.61 1.15
N GLN A 57 6.62 17.45 2.15
CA GLN A 57 7.53 18.54 2.52
C GLN A 57 8.87 18.02 3.07
N SER A 58 8.90 16.82 3.64
CA SER A 58 10.16 16.18 4.07
C SER A 58 11.13 15.90 2.91
N GLY A 59 10.66 15.93 1.66
CA GLY A 59 11.49 15.76 0.47
C GLY A 59 11.91 14.32 0.16
N TYR A 60 11.86 13.40 1.13
CA TYR A 60 12.32 12.02 0.93
C TYR A 60 11.23 10.96 1.14
N PHE A 61 10.31 11.12 2.10
CA PHE A 61 9.44 10.01 2.51
C PHE A 61 8.40 9.67 1.45
N TRP A 62 7.75 10.68 0.87
CA TRP A 62 6.75 10.48 -0.19
C TRP A 62 7.31 9.77 -1.43
N PRO A 63 8.44 10.19 -2.02
CA PRO A 63 9.05 9.46 -3.13
C PRO A 63 9.62 8.10 -2.69
N PHE A 64 10.20 7.99 -1.49
CA PHE A 64 10.69 6.71 -0.97
C PHE A 64 9.57 5.66 -0.85
N LEU A 65 8.41 6.05 -0.33
CA LEU A 65 7.23 5.17 -0.26
C LEU A 65 6.80 4.73 -1.67
N GLY A 66 6.73 5.66 -2.62
CA GLY A 66 6.37 5.35 -4.00
C GLY A 66 7.35 4.39 -4.68
N VAL A 67 8.67 4.60 -4.53
CA VAL A 67 9.68 3.66 -5.04
C VAL A 67 9.54 2.30 -4.37
N SER A 68 9.32 2.26 -3.05
CA SER A 68 9.17 1.02 -2.29
C SER A 68 7.97 0.20 -2.78
N GLU A 69 6.82 0.83 -3.03
CA GLU A 69 5.64 0.18 -3.59
C GLU A 69 5.91 -0.38 -5.00
N ILE A 70 6.57 0.39 -5.87
CA ILE A 70 6.92 -0.05 -7.22
C ILE A 70 7.84 -1.27 -7.15
N LEU A 71 8.91 -1.21 -6.36
CA LEU A 71 9.86 -2.32 -6.22
C LEU A 71 9.19 -3.58 -5.68
N CYS A 72 8.39 -3.45 -4.62
CA CYS A 72 7.66 -4.57 -4.04
C CYS A 72 6.65 -5.17 -5.04
N GLY A 73 5.94 -4.31 -5.77
CA GLY A 73 5.01 -4.74 -6.80
C GLY A 73 5.70 -5.47 -7.96
N LEU A 74 6.87 -5.00 -8.40
CA LEU A 74 7.68 -5.68 -9.42
C LEU A 74 8.20 -7.04 -8.93
N PHE A 75 8.61 -7.15 -7.67
CA PHE A 75 9.00 -8.44 -7.07
C PHE A 75 7.85 -9.44 -7.03
N LEU A 76 6.64 -8.99 -6.69
CA LEU A 76 5.44 -9.82 -6.74
C LEU A 76 5.11 -10.26 -8.17
N ILE A 77 5.22 -9.35 -9.15
CA ILE A 77 4.92 -9.63 -10.56
C ILE A 77 5.94 -10.62 -11.15
N SER A 78 7.23 -10.43 -10.86
CA SER A 78 8.35 -11.22 -11.37
C SER A 78 8.23 -12.72 -11.07
N GLN A 79 7.48 -13.12 -10.03
CA GLN A 79 7.38 -14.48 -9.47
C GLN A 79 8.68 -15.03 -8.88
N VAL A 80 9.85 -14.70 -9.43
CA VAL A 80 11.16 -15.12 -8.95
C VAL A 80 11.41 -14.63 -7.53
N PHE A 81 11.17 -13.34 -7.28
CA PHE A 81 11.34 -12.71 -5.97
C PHE A 81 10.03 -12.53 -5.20
N SER A 82 9.00 -13.31 -5.55
CA SER A 82 7.65 -13.13 -5.00
C SER A 82 7.57 -13.25 -3.48
N LEU A 83 8.36 -14.13 -2.87
CA LEU A 83 8.42 -14.25 -1.40
C LEU A 83 8.98 -12.99 -0.75
N MET A 84 10.08 -12.45 -1.30
CA MET A 84 10.69 -11.22 -0.80
C MET A 84 9.74 -10.02 -1.00
N GLY A 85 9.11 -9.94 -2.18
CA GLY A 85 8.07 -8.95 -2.45
C GLY A 85 6.91 -9.01 -1.46
N ALA A 86 6.40 -10.20 -1.15
CA ALA A 86 5.30 -10.37 -0.18
C ALA A 86 5.71 -9.93 1.24
N VAL A 87 6.89 -10.39 1.71
CA VAL A 87 7.43 -9.98 3.03
C VAL A 87 7.59 -8.46 3.11
N MET A 88 8.25 -7.84 2.12
CA MET A 88 8.49 -6.40 2.09
C MET A 88 7.20 -5.58 1.94
N SER A 89 6.18 -6.14 1.29
CA SER A 89 4.89 -5.49 1.11
C SER A 89 4.07 -5.42 2.40
N VAL A 90 4.37 -6.21 3.43
CA VAL A 90 3.60 -6.21 4.70
C VAL A 90 3.60 -4.86 5.38
N PRO A 91 4.75 -4.25 5.73
CA PRO A 91 4.75 -2.94 6.38
C PRO A 91 4.10 -1.86 5.50
N ILE A 92 4.19 -1.97 4.17
CA ILE A 92 3.59 -1.02 3.23
C ILE A 92 2.06 -1.15 3.25
N THR A 93 1.53 -2.34 2.98
CA THR A 93 0.08 -2.63 2.97
C THR A 93 -0.56 -2.39 4.33
N LEU A 94 0.17 -2.69 5.42
CA LEU A 94 -0.27 -2.37 6.78
C LEU A 94 -0.35 -0.86 7.00
N ASN A 95 0.67 -0.09 6.60
CA ASN A 95 0.64 1.37 6.75
C ASN A 95 -0.51 2.01 5.96
N ILE A 96 -0.75 1.56 4.72
CA ILE A 96 -1.87 2.02 3.89
C ILE A 96 -3.21 1.70 4.56
N PHE A 97 -3.39 0.49 5.09
CA PHE A 97 -4.61 0.11 5.81
C PHE A 97 -4.81 0.95 7.07
N LEU A 98 -3.76 1.13 7.89
CA LEU A 98 -3.82 1.95 9.10
C LEU A 98 -4.14 3.41 8.79
N PHE A 99 -3.60 3.95 7.70
CA PHE A 99 -3.96 5.30 7.25
C PHE A 99 -5.47 5.43 7.06
N HIS A 100 -6.10 4.52 6.31
CA HIS A 100 -7.55 4.59 6.08
C HIS A 100 -8.35 4.26 7.34
N ALA A 101 -7.91 3.29 8.14
CA ALA A 101 -8.59 2.90 9.38
C ALA A 101 -8.63 4.02 10.42
N PHE A 102 -7.58 4.84 10.52
CA PHE A 102 -7.48 5.89 11.54
C PHE A 102 -7.84 7.28 11.01
N LEU A 103 -7.59 7.57 9.73
CA LEU A 103 -7.81 8.91 9.16
C LEU A 103 -9.05 8.98 8.27
N GLU A 104 -9.45 7.89 7.61
CA GLU A 104 -10.60 7.84 6.69
C GLU A 104 -11.61 6.71 7.02
N PRO A 105 -11.98 6.45 8.29
CA PRO A 105 -12.84 5.31 8.63
C PRO A 105 -14.27 5.43 8.06
N HIS A 106 -14.67 6.63 7.65
CA HIS A 106 -15.96 6.91 7.01
C HIS A 106 -15.97 6.54 5.52
N GLU A 107 -14.80 6.47 4.88
CA GLU A 107 -14.65 6.00 3.50
C GLU A 107 -14.58 4.47 3.48
N VAL A 108 -15.72 3.84 3.78
CA VAL A 108 -15.83 2.38 3.95
C VAL A 108 -15.31 1.63 2.71
N GLY A 109 -15.50 2.18 1.51
CA GLY A 109 -14.99 1.59 0.26
C GLY A 109 -13.47 1.47 0.22
N GLU A 110 -12.75 2.55 0.52
CA GLU A 110 -11.29 2.58 0.55
C GLU A 110 -10.73 1.75 1.71
N LEU A 111 -11.38 1.80 2.88
CA LEU A 111 -11.02 0.97 4.04
C LEU A 111 -11.13 -0.53 3.73
N MET A 112 -12.22 -0.96 3.08
CA MET A 112 -12.39 -2.34 2.65
C MET A 112 -11.35 -2.73 1.60
N MET A 113 -11.10 -1.86 0.62
CA MET A 113 -10.13 -2.13 -0.46
C MET A 113 -8.72 -2.32 0.10
N THR A 114 -8.28 -1.42 0.97
CA THR A 114 -6.94 -1.49 1.60
C THR A 114 -6.84 -2.64 2.60
N GLY A 115 -7.93 -2.97 3.28
CA GLY A 115 -8.06 -4.19 4.08
C GLY A 115 -7.89 -5.46 3.25
N LEU A 116 -8.45 -5.50 2.04
CA LEU A 116 -8.27 -6.60 1.09
C LEU A 116 -6.81 -6.70 0.62
N TYR A 117 -6.10 -5.58 0.42
CA TYR A 117 -4.68 -5.61 0.05
C TYR A 117 -3.82 -6.23 1.15
N LEU A 118 -4.03 -5.81 2.39
CA LEU A 118 -3.34 -6.38 3.54
C LEU A 118 -3.70 -7.86 3.71
N GLY A 119 -4.98 -8.21 3.64
CA GLY A 119 -5.46 -9.58 3.73
C GLY A 119 -4.86 -10.47 2.64
N ALA A 120 -4.86 -10.03 1.39
CA ALA A 120 -4.25 -10.75 0.28
C ALA A 120 -2.76 -10.97 0.51
N ASN A 121 -2.03 -9.95 0.97
CA ASN A 121 -0.60 -10.06 1.25
C ASN A 121 -0.32 -11.07 2.38
N LEU A 122 -1.09 -11.03 3.47
CA LEU A 122 -0.98 -12.00 4.57
C LEU A 122 -1.33 -13.43 4.11
N CYS A 123 -2.32 -13.59 3.24
CA CYS A 123 -2.65 -14.89 2.65
C CYS A 123 -1.51 -15.44 1.77
N LEU A 124 -0.84 -14.58 0.99
CA LEU A 124 0.34 -14.97 0.20
C LEU A 124 1.48 -15.46 1.11
N LEU A 125 1.74 -14.74 2.20
CA LEU A 125 2.74 -15.12 3.20
C LEU A 125 2.40 -16.41 3.93
N ALA A 126 1.14 -16.60 4.31
CA ALA A 126 0.67 -17.84 4.92
C ALA A 126 0.84 -19.03 3.98
N TYR A 127 0.60 -18.84 2.67
CA TYR A 127 0.81 -19.87 1.66
C TYR A 127 2.31 -20.20 1.46
N ASP A 128 3.19 -19.20 1.43
CA ASP A 128 4.63 -19.40 1.31
C ASP A 128 5.34 -19.67 2.65
N TYR A 129 4.60 -19.79 3.76
CA TYR A 129 5.16 -20.01 5.09
C TYR A 129 6.15 -21.18 5.17
N PRO A 130 5.96 -22.33 4.50
CA PRO A 130 6.96 -23.41 4.49
C PRO A 130 8.31 -22.97 3.93
N LYS A 131 8.31 -22.13 2.87
CA LYS A 131 9.54 -21.57 2.27
C LYS A 131 10.14 -20.50 3.16
N LEU A 132 9.31 -19.66 3.77
CA LEU A 132 9.75 -18.65 4.73
C LEU A 132 10.43 -19.29 5.94
N LYS A 133 9.84 -20.36 6.48
CA LYS A 133 10.40 -21.12 7.60
C LYS A 133 11.76 -21.73 7.23
N LEU A 134 11.91 -22.26 6.01
CA LEU A 134 13.18 -22.83 5.56
C LEU A 134 14.29 -21.77 5.45
N ILE A 135 13.96 -20.54 5.03
CA ILE A 135 14.95 -19.46 4.85
C ILE A 135 15.31 -18.78 6.18
N PHE A 136 14.33 -18.51 7.04
CA PHE A 136 14.52 -17.68 8.24
C PHE A 136 14.58 -18.46 9.56
N LEU A 137 13.99 -19.66 9.60
CA LEU A 137 13.77 -20.42 10.84
C LEU A 137 14.43 -21.81 10.81
N SER A 138 15.14 -22.16 9.73
CA SER A 138 15.99 -23.35 9.68
C SER A 138 17.30 -23.03 10.38
N LYS A 139 17.36 -23.33 11.68
CA LYS A 139 18.61 -23.50 12.43
C LYS A 139 19.08 -24.95 12.33
#